data_AF-A0A7S2LHM0-F1
#
_entry.id   AF-A0A7S2LHM0-F1
#
_cell.length_a   1.000
_cell.length_b   1.000
_cell.length_c   1.000
_cell.angle_alpha   90.00
_cell.angle_beta   90.00
_cell.angle_gamma   90.00
#
_symmetry.space_group_name_H-M   'P 1'
#
loop_
_entity.id
_entity.type
_entity.pdbx_description
1 polymer ?
#
loop_
_entity_poly.entity_id
_entity_poly.type
_entity_poly.pdbx_seq_one_letter_code
_entity_poly.pdbx_strand_id
1 'polypeptide(L)'
;NDHQCTAQCRESAEWSPASECSAQCGEGHFWMLHELLERPPADGEKCKPEWKKVKCMRQSCAPLNVLLLNWHWLPFASAWTAVTVIFVPPKTAAVDSLRLSAPVSFRFGERDEACKVTAHDMAPYLRSCRVDADVNSVVLEFSPPLSSVTFHDSWGSYRFSINVQNLPCSADDWKIDSTFSRVLCDDHGLGNFWRMEFGGRAAKSETYVSSGYSVYGAHAVTRRSYEYRETDLAGSK
;
A
#
# COMPACT_ATOMS: atom_id res chain seq x y z
N ASN A 1 -57.09 23.02 15.98
CA ASN A 1 -55.69 22.68 16.30
C ASN A 1 -54.95 22.45 15.00
N ASP A 2 -54.52 23.55 14.38
CA ASP A 2 -53.78 23.54 13.14
C ASP A 2 -52.29 23.60 13.51
N HIS A 3 -51.73 22.47 13.93
CA HIS A 3 -50.29 22.36 14.12
C HIS A 3 -49.67 22.22 12.74
N GLN A 4 -49.32 23.36 12.16
CA GLN A 4 -48.53 23.47 10.95
C GLN A 4 -47.21 22.73 11.19
N CYS A 5 -47.09 21.50 10.68
CA CYS A 5 -45.85 20.75 10.69
C CYS A 5 -44.86 21.50 9.78
N THR A 6 -43.99 22.30 10.37
CA THR A 6 -42.87 22.94 9.67
C THR A 6 -41.98 21.82 9.14
N ALA A 7 -42.08 21.53 7.84
CA ALA A 7 -41.25 20.52 7.22
C ALA A 7 -39.80 21.02 7.21
N GLN A 8 -38.98 20.51 8.13
CA GLN A 8 -37.57 20.86 8.24
C GLN A 8 -36.74 19.92 7.36
N CYS A 9 -35.66 20.43 6.77
CA CYS A 9 -34.66 19.60 6.12
C CYS A 9 -34.13 18.60 7.16
N ARG A 10 -34.12 17.30 6.84
CA ARG A 10 -33.48 16.31 7.71
C ARG A 10 -32.13 15.96 7.12
N GLU A 11 -31.07 16.33 7.82
CA GLU A 11 -29.69 15.99 7.47
C GLU A 11 -29.22 14.79 8.27
N SER A 12 -28.13 14.16 7.85
CA SER A 12 -27.47 13.11 8.62
C SER A 12 -26.99 13.68 9.96
N ALA A 13 -27.05 12.88 11.02
CA ALA A 13 -26.57 13.31 12.33
C ALA A 13 -25.04 13.58 12.33
N GLU A 14 -24.31 12.91 11.45
CA GLU A 14 -22.86 12.96 11.36
C GLU A 14 -22.41 13.25 9.92
N TRP A 15 -21.21 13.81 9.81
CA TRP A 15 -20.51 13.99 8.56
C TRP A 15 -19.87 12.66 8.14
N SER A 16 -20.04 12.24 6.88
CA SER A 16 -19.42 11.04 6.33
C SER A 16 -18.23 11.39 5.43
N PRO A 17 -17.17 10.57 5.37
CA PRO A 17 -16.08 10.77 4.41
C PRO A 17 -16.57 10.45 2.99
N ALA A 18 -16.48 11.44 2.10
CA ALA A 18 -16.93 11.34 0.71
C ALA A 18 -15.77 11.17 -0.29
N SER A 19 -14.53 11.39 0.15
CA SER A 19 -13.34 11.12 -0.64
C SER A 19 -12.22 10.55 0.22
N GLU A 20 -11.23 9.96 -0.44
CA GLU A 20 -9.94 9.66 0.20
C GLU A 20 -9.11 10.94 0.39
N CYS A 21 -8.04 10.83 1.18
CA CYS A 21 -7.05 11.89 1.37
C CYS A 21 -6.34 12.22 0.05
N SER A 22 -6.28 13.51 -0.30
CA SER A 22 -5.68 14.01 -1.53
C SER A 22 -4.17 13.84 -1.60
N ALA A 23 -3.51 13.70 -0.44
CA ALA A 23 -2.08 13.45 -0.35
C ALA A 23 -1.82 11.99 0.03
N GLN A 24 -0.80 11.40 -0.59
CA GLN A 24 -0.39 10.02 -0.33
C GLN A 24 0.55 9.93 0.88
N CYS A 25 1.29 11.01 1.15
CA CYS A 25 2.18 11.21 2.27
C CYS A 25 2.07 12.68 2.73
N GLY A 26 2.52 12.98 3.95
CA GLY A 26 2.49 14.34 4.50
C GLY A 26 1.08 14.91 4.63
N GLU A 27 0.94 16.21 4.39
CA GLU A 27 -0.31 16.93 4.55
C GLU A 27 -1.16 16.90 3.27
N GLY A 28 -2.43 16.52 3.42
CA GLY A 28 -3.44 16.54 2.35
C GLY A 28 -4.80 16.98 2.84
N HIS A 29 -5.83 16.78 2.01
CA HIS A 29 -7.21 17.06 2.36
C HIS A 29 -8.16 15.98 1.85
N PHE A 30 -9.26 15.73 2.55
CA PHE A 30 -10.37 14.93 2.05
C PHE A 30 -11.69 15.69 2.21
N TRP A 31 -12.69 15.27 1.46
CA TRP A 31 -14.02 15.83 1.51
C TRP A 31 -14.90 15.02 2.44
N MET A 32 -15.60 15.72 3.33
CA MET A 32 -16.72 15.17 4.09
C MET A 32 -18.02 15.68 3.49
N LEU A 33 -19.04 14.83 3.51
CA LEU A 33 -20.39 15.10 3.07
C LEU A 33 -21.31 15.10 4.29
N HIS A 34 -22.15 16.12 4.38
CA HIS A 34 -23.30 16.13 5.28
C HIS A 34 -24.52 15.81 4.43
N GLU A 35 -24.99 14.58 4.55
CA GLU A 35 -26.00 14.03 3.65
C GLU A 35 -27.39 14.59 3.98
N LEU A 36 -28.16 14.91 2.94
CA LEU A 36 -29.56 15.26 3.11
C LEU A 36 -30.40 13.98 3.06
N LEU A 37 -31.00 13.60 4.20
CA LEU A 37 -31.83 12.41 4.32
C LEU A 37 -33.27 12.65 3.84
N GLU A 38 -33.85 13.81 4.12
CA GLU A 38 -35.20 14.17 3.68
C GLU A 38 -35.29 15.62 3.18
N ARG A 39 -35.93 15.77 2.03
CA ARG A 39 -36.21 17.06 1.39
C ARG A 39 -37.72 17.32 1.38
N PRO A 40 -38.20 18.37 2.07
CA PRO A 40 -39.58 18.82 1.95
C PRO A 40 -39.91 19.27 0.51
N PRO A 41 -41.14 19.02 0.01
CA PRO A 41 -41.55 19.47 -1.32
C PRO A 41 -41.51 21.00 -1.52
N ALA A 42 -41.66 21.78 -0.44
CA ALA A 42 -41.79 23.24 -0.49
C ALA A 42 -40.47 24.02 -0.45
N ASP A 43 -39.38 23.43 0.08
CA ASP A 43 -38.08 24.10 0.29
C ASP A 43 -36.95 23.44 -0.54
N GLY A 44 -37.32 22.87 -1.70
CA GLY A 44 -36.45 22.01 -2.50
C GLY A 44 -35.10 22.60 -2.93
N GLU A 45 -34.97 23.93 -2.94
CA GLU A 45 -33.70 24.63 -3.23
C GLU A 45 -32.87 24.97 -1.97
N LYS A 46 -33.45 25.04 -0.77
CA LYS A 46 -32.72 25.39 0.45
C LYS A 46 -32.05 24.19 1.10
N CYS A 47 -32.65 23.01 0.99
CA CYS A 47 -32.06 21.77 1.49
C CYS A 47 -31.04 21.23 0.48
N LYS A 48 -29.76 21.54 0.68
CA LYS A 48 -28.64 21.02 -0.13
C LYS A 48 -27.66 20.27 0.75
N PRO A 49 -27.04 19.19 0.24
CA PRO A 49 -25.94 18.55 0.93
C PRO A 49 -24.79 19.54 1.10
N GLU A 50 -24.20 19.56 2.29
CA GLU A 50 -23.03 20.39 2.58
C GLU A 50 -21.73 19.60 2.39
N TRP A 51 -20.71 20.30 1.92
CA TRP A 51 -19.38 19.73 1.69
C TRP A 51 -18.37 20.47 2.54
N LYS A 52 -17.53 19.71 3.23
CA LYS A 52 -16.46 20.27 4.06
C LYS A 52 -15.12 19.67 3.67
N LYS A 53 -14.14 20.53 3.39
CA LYS A 53 -12.76 20.14 3.17
C LYS A 53 -12.04 20.05 4.51
N VAL A 54 -11.50 18.89 4.84
CA VAL A 54 -10.81 18.63 6.11
C VAL A 54 -9.37 18.21 5.83
N LYS A 55 -8.43 18.69 6.64
CA LYS A 55 -7.02 18.29 6.54
C LYS A 55 -6.85 16.82 6.95
N CYS A 56 -6.00 16.10 6.23
CA CYS A 56 -5.51 14.78 6.62
C CYS A 56 -3.98 14.81 6.72
N MET A 57 -3.43 14.08 7.68
CA MET A 57 -2.00 13.85 7.82
C MET A 57 -1.71 12.37 7.53
N ARG A 58 -0.85 12.11 6.55
CA ARG A 58 -0.29 10.80 6.25
C ARG A 58 1.14 10.72 6.78
N GLN A 59 1.76 9.55 6.68
CA GLN A 59 3.18 9.37 7.00
C GLN A 59 4.09 10.33 6.24
N SER A 60 5.28 10.61 6.77
CA SER A 60 6.24 11.53 6.14
C SER A 60 6.54 11.14 4.69
N CYS A 61 6.69 12.12 3.81
CA CYS A 61 7.03 11.88 2.41
C CYS A 61 8.50 11.45 2.27
N ALA A 62 8.72 10.15 2.19
CA ALA A 62 9.99 9.58 1.76
C ALA A 62 10.02 9.37 0.23
N PRO A 63 11.19 9.41 -0.43
CA PRO A 63 11.33 9.10 -1.86
C PRO A 63 10.87 7.69 -2.25
N LEU A 64 10.77 6.78 -1.29
CA LEU A 64 10.20 5.44 -1.40
C LEU A 64 9.34 5.13 -0.18
N ASN A 65 8.12 4.64 -0.40
CA ASN A 65 7.25 4.09 0.63
C ASN A 65 6.68 2.75 0.15
N VAL A 66 6.67 1.76 1.05
CA VAL A 66 6.04 0.45 0.81
C VAL A 66 5.00 0.19 1.87
N LEU A 67 3.75 0.04 1.45
CA LEU A 67 2.57 0.03 2.34
C LEU A 67 1.71 -1.19 2.06
N LEU A 68 1.10 -1.74 3.11
CA LEU A 68 -0.01 -2.68 2.94
C LEU A 68 -1.25 -1.90 2.48
N LEU A 69 -1.96 -2.41 1.46
CA LEU A 69 -3.20 -1.80 0.97
C LEU A 69 -4.26 -1.66 2.07
N ASN A 70 -4.31 -2.62 2.99
CA ASN A 70 -5.21 -2.59 4.13
C ASN A 70 -4.45 -2.79 5.43
N TRP A 71 -4.39 -1.73 6.23
CA TRP A 71 -3.78 -1.73 7.57
C TRP A 71 -4.47 -2.66 8.57
N HIS A 72 -5.73 -3.05 8.32
CA HIS A 72 -6.43 -4.04 9.15
C HIS A 72 -6.09 -5.49 8.76
N TRP A 73 -5.42 -5.71 7.63
CA TRP A 73 -5.03 -7.04 7.19
C TRP A 73 -3.62 -7.34 7.65
N LEU A 74 -3.50 -8.36 8.49
CA LEU A 74 -2.21 -8.81 8.95
C LEU A 74 -1.62 -9.77 7.92
N PRO A 75 -0.42 -9.48 7.40
CA PRO A 75 0.23 -10.34 6.44
C PRO A 75 0.71 -11.60 7.17
N PHE A 76 0.02 -12.71 6.88
CA PHE A 76 0.41 -14.02 7.41
C PHE A 76 1.53 -14.63 6.57
N ALA A 77 2.34 -15.47 7.21
CA ALA A 77 3.32 -16.29 6.51
C ALA A 77 2.67 -17.17 5.43
N SER A 78 3.39 -17.34 4.33
CA SER A 78 3.01 -18.05 3.11
C SER A 78 1.82 -17.47 2.33
N ALA A 79 1.18 -16.42 2.81
CA ALA A 79 0.08 -15.75 2.12
C ALA A 79 0.60 -14.78 1.05
N TRP A 80 -0.10 -14.75 -0.08
CA TRP A 80 0.05 -13.68 -1.07
C TRP A 80 -0.71 -12.45 -0.62
N THR A 81 -0.04 -11.31 -0.64
CA THR A 81 -0.61 -10.00 -0.32
C THR A 81 -0.23 -8.99 -1.39
N ALA A 82 -1.08 -7.99 -1.59
CA ALA A 82 -0.78 -6.87 -2.47
C ALA A 82 -0.23 -5.71 -1.64
N VAL A 83 0.93 -5.20 -2.06
CA VAL A 83 1.62 -4.07 -1.41
C VAL A 83 1.62 -2.89 -2.36
N THR A 84 1.37 -1.70 -1.84
CA THR A 84 1.43 -0.45 -2.58
C THR A 84 2.80 0.18 -2.41
N VAL A 85 3.46 0.40 -3.54
CA VAL A 85 4.77 1.05 -3.64
C VAL A 85 4.54 2.45 -4.20
N ILE A 86 5.05 3.45 -3.50
CA ILE A 86 5.01 4.85 -3.90
C ILE A 86 6.45 5.34 -3.98
N PHE A 87 6.82 5.94 -5.10
CA PHE A 87 8.18 6.44 -5.29
C PHE A 87 8.23 7.72 -6.11
N VAL A 88 9.27 8.52 -5.91
CA VAL A 88 9.53 9.73 -6.70
C VAL A 88 10.78 9.48 -7.55
N PRO A 89 10.72 9.43 -8.89
CA PRO A 89 11.90 9.18 -9.69
C PRO A 89 12.94 10.31 -9.56
N PRO A 90 14.23 10.02 -9.75
CA PRO A 90 15.28 11.03 -9.76
C PRO A 90 14.97 12.18 -10.73
N LYS A 91 15.08 13.43 -10.27
CA LYS A 91 14.81 14.62 -11.10
C LYS A 91 15.82 14.83 -12.23
N THR A 92 16.97 14.19 -12.12
CA THR A 92 18.16 14.46 -12.93
C THR A 92 18.29 13.51 -14.12
N ALA A 93 17.44 12.48 -14.23
CA ALA A 93 17.59 11.46 -15.27
C ALA A 93 16.26 10.84 -15.72
N ALA A 94 16.21 10.49 -17.01
CA ALA A 94 15.18 9.63 -17.56
C ALA A 94 15.42 8.18 -17.08
N VAL A 95 14.37 7.56 -16.53
CA VAL A 95 14.43 6.21 -15.96
C VAL A 95 13.95 5.20 -16.99
N ASP A 96 14.85 4.39 -17.54
CA ASP A 96 14.53 3.31 -18.49
C ASP A 96 14.10 2.03 -17.73
N SER A 97 14.59 1.84 -16.51
CA SER A 97 14.27 0.67 -15.68
C SER A 97 14.31 0.97 -14.19
N LEU A 98 13.58 0.18 -13.40
CA LEU A 98 13.58 0.23 -11.95
C LEU A 98 13.67 -1.18 -11.40
N ARG A 99 14.56 -1.42 -10.44
CA ARG A 99 14.62 -2.66 -9.67
C ARG A 99 14.06 -2.41 -8.27
N LEU A 100 13.06 -3.18 -7.88
CA LEU A 100 12.53 -3.20 -6.51
C LEU A 100 12.98 -4.51 -5.84
N SER A 101 13.67 -4.40 -4.71
CA SER A 101 14.10 -5.53 -3.91
C SER A 101 13.42 -5.48 -2.54
N ALA A 102 12.69 -6.54 -2.22
CA ALA A 102 12.14 -6.78 -0.89
C ALA A 102 13.19 -7.48 0.00
N PRO A 103 12.99 -7.51 1.32
CA PRO A 103 13.78 -8.36 2.20
C PRO A 103 13.74 -9.84 1.74
N VAL A 104 14.73 -10.63 2.18
CA VAL A 104 14.87 -12.05 1.76
C VAL A 104 13.69 -12.93 2.18
N SER A 105 12.93 -12.49 3.18
CA SER A 105 11.69 -13.11 3.66
C SER A 105 10.48 -12.84 2.75
N PHE A 106 10.66 -12.28 1.56
CA PHE A 106 9.60 -12.02 0.60
C PHE A 106 9.94 -12.60 -0.76
N ARG A 107 8.91 -12.88 -1.57
CA ARG A 107 9.09 -13.27 -2.98
C ARG A 107 7.98 -12.73 -3.86
N PHE A 108 8.31 -12.39 -5.11
CA PHE A 108 7.36 -11.84 -6.07
C PHE A 108 6.81 -12.87 -7.08
N GLY A 109 7.44 -14.05 -7.20
CA GLY A 109 7.06 -15.09 -8.15
C GLY A 109 8.16 -16.11 -8.33
N GLU A 110 8.18 -16.81 -9.47
CA GLU A 110 9.33 -17.58 -9.93
C GLU A 110 10.24 -16.70 -10.80
N ARG A 111 11.52 -17.10 -10.91
CA ARG A 111 12.52 -16.39 -11.73
C ARG A 111 12.04 -16.21 -13.17
N ASP A 112 12.30 -15.03 -13.72
CA ASP A 112 11.99 -14.63 -15.11
C ASP A 112 10.49 -14.59 -15.46
N GLU A 113 9.59 -14.91 -14.51
CA GLU A 113 8.15 -14.77 -14.73
C GLU A 113 7.72 -13.32 -14.72
N ALA A 114 6.57 -13.06 -15.37
CA ALA A 114 5.91 -11.77 -15.27
C ALA A 114 5.48 -11.50 -13.83
N CYS A 115 5.92 -10.39 -13.26
CA CYS A 115 5.47 -10.00 -11.92
C CYS A 115 3.99 -9.56 -11.96
N LYS A 116 3.27 -9.78 -10.86
CA LYS A 116 1.83 -9.48 -10.76
C LYS A 116 1.58 -8.06 -10.23
N VAL A 117 1.65 -7.06 -11.12
CA VAL A 117 1.20 -5.69 -10.85
C VAL A 117 -0.33 -5.63 -10.94
N THR A 118 -1.00 -5.26 -9.86
CA THR A 118 -2.48 -5.26 -9.75
C THR A 118 -3.11 -3.90 -10.04
N ALA A 119 -2.36 -2.82 -9.81
CA ALA A 119 -2.77 -1.45 -10.13
C ALA A 119 -1.52 -0.58 -10.33
N HIS A 120 -1.56 0.42 -11.22
CA HIS A 120 -0.48 1.40 -11.33
C HIS A 120 -0.95 2.68 -12.03
N ASP A 121 -0.19 3.75 -11.84
CA ASP A 121 -0.36 5.03 -12.56
C ASP A 121 0.79 5.32 -13.55
N MET A 122 1.72 4.39 -13.74
CA MET A 122 2.86 4.52 -14.66
C MET A 122 2.50 4.36 -16.15
N ALA A 123 1.23 4.48 -16.54
CA ALA A 123 0.84 4.45 -17.94
C ALA A 123 1.13 5.81 -18.63
N PRO A 124 1.56 5.84 -19.90
CA PRO A 124 1.81 4.72 -20.81
C PRO A 124 3.26 4.16 -20.73
N TYR A 125 4.04 4.55 -19.73
CA TYR A 125 5.49 4.27 -19.65
C TYR A 125 5.79 2.81 -19.33
N LEU A 126 5.03 2.16 -18.44
CA LEU A 126 5.28 0.78 -18.02
C LEU A 126 5.13 -0.19 -19.20
N ARG A 127 6.24 -0.82 -19.58
CA ARG A 127 6.30 -1.78 -20.68
C ARG A 127 6.20 -3.22 -20.19
N SER A 128 6.95 -3.56 -19.15
CA SER A 128 6.96 -4.91 -18.57
C SER A 128 7.41 -4.90 -17.13
N CYS A 129 7.02 -5.94 -16.41
CA CYS A 129 7.57 -6.27 -15.09
C CYS A 129 7.95 -7.74 -15.06
N ARG A 130 9.17 -8.04 -14.61
CA ARG A 130 9.70 -9.40 -14.48
C ARG A 130 10.29 -9.63 -13.11
N VAL A 131 10.17 -10.85 -12.61
CA VAL A 131 10.90 -11.31 -11.42
C VAL A 131 12.35 -11.55 -11.81
N ASP A 132 13.27 -11.03 -11.01
CA ASP A 132 14.69 -11.10 -11.29
C ASP A 132 15.28 -12.50 -10.99
N ALA A 133 16.60 -12.65 -11.15
CA ALA A 133 17.33 -13.85 -10.74
C ALA A 133 17.14 -14.16 -9.25
N ASP A 134 17.10 -13.10 -8.44
CA ASP A 134 16.72 -13.12 -7.03
C ASP A 134 15.21 -12.92 -6.92
N VAL A 135 14.48 -13.96 -6.51
CA VAL A 135 13.00 -13.99 -6.51
C VAL A 135 12.33 -13.00 -5.55
N ASN A 136 13.10 -12.41 -4.64
CA ASN A 136 12.72 -11.30 -3.78
C ASN A 136 12.94 -9.93 -4.45
N SER A 137 13.19 -9.90 -5.76
CA SER A 137 13.31 -8.66 -6.52
C SER A 137 12.59 -8.74 -7.87
N VAL A 138 12.18 -7.58 -8.36
CA VAL A 138 11.53 -7.40 -9.66
C VAL A 138 12.15 -6.24 -10.41
N VAL A 139 12.13 -6.33 -11.74
CA VAL A 139 12.56 -5.28 -12.66
C VAL A 139 11.36 -4.81 -13.46
N LEU A 140 11.09 -3.51 -13.37
CA LEU A 140 10.13 -2.80 -14.19
C LEU A 140 10.90 -2.09 -15.31
N GLU A 141 10.45 -2.25 -16.54
CA GLU A 141 11.01 -1.58 -17.71
C GLU A 141 10.03 -0.55 -18.26
N PHE A 142 10.56 0.59 -18.69
CA PHE A 142 9.78 1.73 -19.17
C PHE A 142 10.13 2.07 -20.62
N SER A 143 9.11 2.31 -21.44
CA SER A 143 9.24 2.77 -22.82
C SER A 143 7.97 3.53 -23.23
N PRO A 144 8.00 4.87 -23.34
CA PRO A 144 9.16 5.75 -23.18
C PRO A 144 9.69 5.80 -21.73
N PRO A 145 10.91 6.31 -21.49
CA PRO A 145 11.47 6.41 -20.15
C PRO A 145 10.58 7.22 -19.20
N LEU A 146 10.53 6.82 -17.93
CA LEU A 146 9.85 7.57 -16.87
C LEU A 146 10.55 8.91 -16.64
N SER A 147 9.77 9.97 -16.50
CA SER A 147 10.26 11.31 -16.17
C SER A 147 9.59 11.84 -14.90
N SER A 148 10.31 12.64 -14.12
CA SER A 148 9.76 13.31 -12.93
C SER A 148 8.84 14.50 -13.28
N VAL A 149 8.66 14.82 -14.56
CA VAL A 149 8.08 16.09 -15.02
C VAL A 149 6.61 15.92 -15.45
N THR A 150 6.16 14.69 -15.67
CA THR A 150 4.86 14.40 -16.26
C THR A 150 3.80 14.00 -15.23
N PHE A 151 2.97 14.99 -14.86
CA PHE A 151 1.54 14.85 -14.52
C PHE A 151 1.06 14.24 -13.20
N HIS A 152 1.90 13.71 -12.31
CA HIS A 152 1.40 13.07 -11.10
C HIS A 152 1.59 13.91 -9.83
N ASP A 153 0.45 14.33 -9.26
CA ASP A 153 0.29 15.11 -8.03
C ASP A 153 1.25 16.32 -7.87
N SER A 154 1.14 17.08 -6.79
CA SER A 154 2.04 18.22 -6.57
C SER A 154 3.49 17.80 -6.25
N TRP A 155 3.77 16.49 -6.14
CA TRP A 155 5.03 15.93 -5.68
C TRP A 155 5.80 15.13 -6.75
N GLY A 156 5.17 14.79 -7.89
CA GLY A 156 5.83 14.05 -8.97
C GLY A 156 6.02 12.56 -8.64
N SER A 157 5.13 11.99 -7.82
CA SER A 157 5.23 10.60 -7.36
C SER A 157 4.51 9.62 -8.29
N TYR A 158 5.01 8.40 -8.40
CA TYR A 158 4.34 7.28 -9.08
C TYR A 158 3.97 6.21 -8.06
N ARG A 159 2.94 5.44 -8.39
CA ARG A 159 2.37 4.39 -7.56
C ARG A 159 2.09 3.14 -8.36
N PHE A 160 2.41 2.00 -7.76
CA PHE A 160 1.91 0.71 -8.21
C PHE A 160 1.66 -0.24 -7.04
N SER A 161 0.73 -1.15 -7.24
CA SER A 161 0.45 -2.26 -6.34
C SER A 161 0.98 -3.54 -6.97
N ILE A 162 1.71 -4.33 -6.20
CA ILE A 162 2.33 -5.58 -6.65
C ILE A 162 2.06 -6.70 -5.65
N ASN A 163 1.81 -7.91 -6.14
CA ASN A 163 1.68 -9.07 -5.28
C ASN A 163 3.05 -9.55 -4.80
N VAL A 164 3.13 -9.83 -3.51
CA VAL A 164 4.27 -10.43 -2.84
C VAL A 164 3.79 -11.54 -1.92
N GLN A 165 4.55 -12.61 -1.82
CA GLN A 165 4.33 -13.66 -0.84
C GLN A 165 5.28 -13.43 0.34
N ASN A 166 4.73 -13.42 1.55
CA ASN A 166 5.55 -13.37 2.77
C ASN A 166 6.03 -14.79 3.05
N LEU A 167 7.33 -15.04 3.04
CA LEU A 167 7.88 -16.33 3.41
C LEU A 167 7.89 -16.48 4.94
N PRO A 168 7.73 -17.71 5.46
CA PRO A 168 7.92 -17.96 6.88
C PRO A 168 9.37 -17.67 7.25
N CYS A 169 9.56 -17.06 8.41
CA CYS A 169 10.88 -16.84 8.95
C CYS A 169 11.42 -18.10 9.62
N SER A 170 12.73 -18.15 9.83
CA SER A 170 13.32 -19.31 10.49
C SER A 170 12.75 -19.47 11.90
N ALA A 171 12.75 -20.70 12.43
CA ALA A 171 12.11 -21.00 13.70
C ALA A 171 12.63 -20.12 14.85
N ASP A 172 13.90 -19.71 14.78
CA ASP A 172 14.59 -18.91 15.79
C ASP A 172 14.34 -17.40 15.66
N ASP A 173 13.85 -16.94 14.51
CA ASP A 173 13.60 -15.50 14.22
C ASP A 173 12.24 -15.01 14.72
N TRP A 174 11.41 -15.90 15.26
CA TRP A 174 10.06 -15.55 15.69
C TRP A 174 10.06 -14.95 17.11
N LYS A 175 9.59 -13.71 17.24
CA LYS A 175 9.51 -13.00 18.52
C LYS A 175 8.09 -12.65 18.92
N ILE A 176 7.86 -12.59 20.23
CA ILE A 176 6.57 -12.19 20.77
C ILE A 176 6.46 -10.67 20.72
N ASP A 177 5.47 -10.21 19.96
CA ASP A 177 4.96 -8.85 20.01
C ASP A 177 4.06 -8.70 21.24
N SER A 178 4.59 -8.07 22.29
CA SER A 178 3.87 -7.86 23.53
C SER A 178 2.69 -6.88 23.40
N THR A 179 2.71 -6.00 22.39
CA THR A 179 1.63 -5.04 22.15
C THR A 179 0.41 -5.72 21.56
N PHE A 180 0.60 -6.61 20.58
CA PHE A 180 -0.51 -7.28 19.90
C PHE A 180 -0.75 -8.70 20.39
N SER A 181 0.04 -9.20 21.35
CA SER A 181 0.02 -10.60 21.81
C SER A 181 0.11 -11.60 20.65
N ARG A 182 0.95 -11.28 19.66
CA ARG A 182 1.17 -12.07 18.45
C ARG A 182 2.64 -12.41 18.32
N VAL A 183 2.95 -13.32 17.40
CA VAL A 183 4.33 -13.64 17.05
C VAL A 183 4.67 -12.94 15.74
N LEU A 184 5.69 -12.09 15.75
CA LEU A 184 6.24 -11.39 14.60
C LEU A 184 7.56 -12.02 14.19
N CYS A 185 7.87 -11.93 12.92
CA CYS A 185 9.19 -12.28 12.42
C CYS A 185 10.18 -11.13 12.68
N ASP A 186 11.26 -11.43 13.38
CA ASP A 186 12.40 -10.55 13.64
C ASP A 186 13.67 -11.13 12.99
N ASP A 187 13.81 -10.88 11.70
CA ASP A 187 15.00 -11.28 10.92
C ASP A 187 16.21 -10.45 11.36
N HIS A 188 17.13 -11.11 12.07
CA HIS A 188 18.30 -10.59 12.81
C HIS A 188 19.16 -9.54 12.05
N GLY A 189 18.68 -8.30 11.97
CA GLY A 189 19.52 -7.12 11.75
C GLY A 189 19.83 -6.72 10.31
N LEU A 190 19.31 -7.41 9.28
CA LEU A 190 19.28 -6.85 7.92
C LEU A 190 18.17 -5.81 7.73
N GLY A 191 17.25 -5.77 8.68
CA GLY A 191 16.15 -4.83 8.76
C GLY A 191 15.09 -5.11 7.70
N ASN A 192 13.84 -4.82 8.06
CA ASN A 192 12.72 -4.89 7.16
C ASN A 192 12.78 -3.71 6.18
N PHE A 193 13.75 -3.72 5.27
CA PHE A 193 14.01 -2.62 4.34
C PHE A 193 13.83 -3.06 2.91
N TRP A 194 13.00 -2.30 2.21
CA TRP A 194 12.81 -2.40 0.77
C TRP A 194 13.77 -1.44 0.10
N ARG A 195 14.35 -1.87 -1.02
CA ARG A 195 15.29 -1.09 -1.80
C ARG A 195 14.75 -0.87 -3.20
N MET A 196 14.91 0.33 -3.73
CA MET A 196 14.58 0.67 -5.10
C MET A 196 15.79 1.28 -5.78
N GLU A 197 16.19 0.71 -6.91
CA GLU A 197 17.33 1.13 -7.72
C GLU A 197 16.85 1.59 -9.09
N PHE A 198 17.29 2.78 -9.51
CA PHE A 198 16.90 3.36 -10.79
C PHE A 198 18.00 3.16 -11.83
N GLY A 199 17.64 2.59 -12.98
CA GLY A 199 18.49 2.43 -14.15
C GLY A 199 18.07 3.36 -15.28
N GLY A 200 19.05 3.93 -15.99
CA GLY A 200 18.80 4.77 -17.15
C GLY A 200 20.08 5.20 -17.86
N ARG A 201 19.95 5.56 -19.15
CA ARG A 201 21.08 5.92 -20.04
C ARG A 201 21.98 7.08 -19.57
N ALA A 202 21.57 7.86 -18.58
CA ALA A 202 22.33 9.01 -18.05
C ALA A 202 22.34 9.11 -16.51
N ALA A 203 21.74 8.17 -15.79
CA ALA A 203 21.65 8.24 -14.33
C ALA A 203 22.90 7.64 -13.67
N LYS A 204 23.48 8.35 -12.68
CA LYS A 204 24.17 7.62 -11.61
C LYS A 204 23.11 6.75 -10.94
N SER A 205 23.40 5.47 -10.71
CA SER A 205 22.50 4.57 -9.98
C SER A 205 22.10 5.23 -8.66
N GLU A 206 20.85 5.68 -8.56
CA GLU A 206 20.27 6.18 -7.32
C GLU A 206 19.52 5.03 -6.64
N THR A 207 19.67 4.96 -5.33
CA THR A 207 19.07 3.90 -4.51
C THR A 207 18.28 4.54 -3.39
N TYR A 208 16.99 4.21 -3.32
CA TYR A 208 16.12 4.59 -2.20
C TYR A 208 15.83 3.39 -1.32
N VAL A 209 15.62 3.66 -0.04
CA VAL A 209 15.34 2.65 0.99
C VAL A 209 14.10 3.08 1.76
N SER A 210 13.26 2.11 2.10
CA SER A 210 12.07 2.32 2.93
C SER A 210 11.87 1.16 3.88
N SER A 211 11.38 1.43 5.10
CA SER A 211 10.93 0.37 5.98
C SER A 211 9.68 -0.32 5.39
N GLY A 212 9.64 -1.64 5.43
CA GLY A 212 8.48 -2.44 5.07
C GLY A 212 7.49 -2.61 6.23
N TYR A 213 6.79 -3.74 6.23
CA TYR A 213 5.79 -4.11 7.25
C TYR A 213 6.14 -5.43 7.92
N SER A 214 5.78 -5.59 9.19
CA SER A 214 6.05 -6.83 9.94
C SER A 214 5.21 -8.00 9.44
N VAL A 215 5.81 -9.19 9.36
CA VAL A 215 5.12 -10.44 9.02
C VAL A 215 4.71 -11.15 10.30
N TYR A 216 3.45 -11.62 10.36
CA TYR A 216 2.88 -12.26 11.54
C TYR A 216 2.70 -13.76 11.35
N GLY A 217 2.93 -14.52 12.43
CA GLY A 217 2.66 -15.95 12.49
C GLY A 217 1.16 -16.26 12.41
N ALA A 218 0.83 -17.48 11.99
CA ALA A 218 -0.56 -17.94 11.93
C ALA A 218 -1.23 -17.97 13.32
N HIS A 219 -2.56 -17.86 13.35
CA HIS A 219 -3.39 -17.69 14.55
C HIS A 219 -3.27 -18.76 15.67
N ALA A 220 -2.52 -19.85 15.45
CA ALA A 220 -2.40 -20.96 16.41
C ALA A 220 -1.17 -20.89 17.34
N VAL A 221 -0.36 -19.83 17.30
CA VAL A 221 0.84 -19.75 18.13
C VAL A 221 0.49 -19.23 19.53
N THR A 222 0.15 -20.16 20.44
CA THR A 222 0.04 -19.87 21.88
C THR A 222 1.41 -19.95 22.56
N ARG A 223 1.52 -19.29 23.71
CA ARG A 223 2.71 -19.06 24.58
C ARG A 223 3.58 -20.30 24.92
N ARG A 224 3.25 -21.50 24.43
CA ARG A 224 3.85 -22.79 24.84
C ARG A 224 4.13 -23.81 23.73
N SER A 225 3.95 -23.53 22.45
CA SER A 225 4.17 -24.55 21.40
C SER A 225 5.00 -24.03 20.22
N TYR A 226 6.33 -24.09 20.36
CA TYR A 226 7.22 -24.33 19.23
C TYR A 226 7.40 -25.85 19.08
N GLU A 227 6.36 -26.52 18.60
CA GLU A 227 6.50 -27.79 17.89
C GLU A 227 5.74 -27.61 16.58
N TYR A 228 6.49 -27.30 15.54
CA TYR A 228 6.00 -27.30 14.16
C TYR A 228 5.59 -28.74 13.82
N ARG A 229 4.29 -29.04 13.81
CA ARG A 229 3.81 -30.30 13.21
C ARG A 229 3.61 -30.07 11.72
N GLU A 230 4.57 -30.55 10.93
CA GLU A 230 4.39 -30.86 9.50
C GLU A 230 3.30 -31.91 9.33
N THR A 231 2.04 -31.51 9.39
CA THR A 231 0.93 -32.35 8.93
C THR A 231 -0.09 -31.40 8.34
N ASP A 232 -0.04 -31.22 7.02
CA ASP A 232 -1.20 -30.89 6.16
C ASP A 232 -0.82 -30.69 4.66
N LEU A 233 0.45 -30.84 4.28
CA LEU A 233 0.88 -30.86 2.86
C LEU A 233 1.10 -32.25 2.27
N ALA A 234 0.70 -33.32 2.96
CA ALA A 234 0.74 -34.68 2.42
C ALA A 234 -0.60 -35.39 2.67
N GLY A 235 -1.54 -35.29 1.73
CA GLY A 235 -2.76 -36.09 1.79
C GLY A 235 -3.95 -35.56 1.02
N SER A 236 -3.87 -35.48 -0.30
CA SER A 236 -5.06 -35.58 -1.16
C SER A 236 -4.75 -36.51 -2.33
N LYS A 237 -4.89 -37.80 -2.04
CA LYS A 237 -5.39 -38.81 -2.99
C LYS A 237 -6.68 -39.36 -2.42
#